data_AF-A0A4Z0KE35-F1
#
_entry.id   AF-A0A4Z0KE35-F1
#
_cell.length_a   1.000
_cell.length_b   1.000
_cell.length_c   1.000
_cell.angle_alpha   90.00
_cell.angle_beta   90.00
_cell.angle_gamma   90.00
#
_symmetry.space_group_name_H-M   'P 1'
#
loop_
_entity.id
_entity.type
_entity.pdbx_description
1 polymer ?
#
loop_
_entity_poly.entity_id
_entity_poly.type
_entity_poly.pdbx_seq_one_letter_code
_entity_poly.pdbx_strand_id
1 'polypeptide(L)'
;MMIPSAEDLSNIIDAVASWQREGLPVQVHPGDLGWYQRFGSQALASALRVWTRDGEIAAVGFLDESELIRMAISPDHASDETLAEAVVTDLETTLSDLLPPGTGIVEARFGAELQHTLTQARWTPDEPWTVLHRALSDSVPPTSLRFETVEADGIADRISVESAAFPGASLTAERWQLMAAGHAYQQARCLVGYSTDGAAVGATTVWSAGHGRPGIIEPLGVHGDHRGHGYGTEMALGAASALRSMGASSVNVATPSSNTAAVATYRAAGMDSLGEVRDFSRP
;
A
#
# COMPACT_ATOMS: atom_id res chain seq x y z
N MET A 1 -3.50 17.63 14.98
CA MET A 1 -2.51 16.74 14.34
C MET A 1 -1.18 16.76 15.08
N MET A 2 -0.46 15.63 15.12
CA MET A 2 0.94 15.55 15.59
C MET A 2 1.81 14.78 14.60
N ILE A 3 3.12 15.07 14.60
CA ILE A 3 4.14 14.24 13.95
C ILE A 3 4.66 13.25 15.00
N PRO A 4 4.56 11.93 14.77
CA PRO A 4 4.99 10.94 15.73
C PRO A 4 6.53 10.84 15.81
N SER A 5 7.02 10.18 16.85
CA SER A 5 8.41 9.74 16.97
C SER A 5 8.59 8.33 16.39
N ALA A 6 9.84 7.89 16.25
CA ALA A 6 10.14 6.52 15.83
C ALA A 6 9.64 5.45 16.82
N GLU A 7 9.47 5.79 18.10
CA GLU A 7 8.98 4.87 19.14
C GLU A 7 7.47 4.61 19.02
N ASP A 8 6.74 5.54 18.41
CA ASP A 8 5.28 5.46 18.24
C ASP A 8 4.87 4.56 17.05
N LEU A 9 5.81 4.19 16.18
CA LEU A 9 5.53 3.54 14.90
C LEU A 9 4.82 2.21 15.04
N SER A 10 5.19 1.37 16.01
CA SER A 10 4.53 0.07 16.20
C SER A 10 3.05 0.23 16.51
N ASN A 11 2.72 1.14 17.44
CA ASN A 11 1.34 1.44 17.82
C ASN A 11 0.53 2.01 16.64
N ILE A 12 1.12 2.89 15.83
CA ILE A 12 0.46 3.46 14.65
C ILE A 12 0.21 2.39 13.59
N ILE A 13 1.21 1.55 13.31
CA ILE A 13 1.10 0.44 12.35
C ILE A 13 0.02 -0.55 12.79
N ASP A 14 -0.03 -0.89 14.09
CA ASP A 14 -1.05 -1.79 14.65
C ASP A 14 -2.46 -1.17 14.57
N ALA A 15 -2.60 0.13 14.82
CA ALA A 15 -3.85 0.85 14.66
C ALA A 15 -4.33 0.81 13.21
N VAL A 16 -3.47 1.18 12.25
CA VAL A 16 -3.78 1.14 10.81
C VAL A 16 -4.11 -0.29 10.35
N ALA A 17 -3.42 -1.30 10.88
CA ALA A 17 -3.72 -2.70 10.62
C ALA A 17 -5.11 -3.10 11.11
N SER A 18 -5.54 -2.59 12.28
CA SER A 18 -6.86 -2.88 12.85
C SER A 18 -8.04 -2.33 12.05
N TRP A 19 -7.77 -1.31 11.23
CA TRP A 19 -8.76 -0.67 10.38
C TRP A 19 -8.97 -1.40 9.05
N GLN A 20 -8.06 -2.30 8.68
CA GLN A 20 -8.22 -3.15 7.50
C GLN A 20 -9.24 -4.26 7.81
N ARG A 21 -10.48 -4.06 7.38
CA ARG A 21 -11.60 -4.98 7.60
C ARG A 21 -12.22 -5.37 6.26
N GLU A 22 -12.61 -6.62 6.12
CA GLU A 22 -13.30 -7.11 4.91
C GLU A 22 -14.55 -6.27 4.61
N GLY A 23 -14.75 -5.99 3.32
CA GLY A 23 -15.85 -5.17 2.82
C GLY A 23 -15.69 -3.66 3.00
N LEU A 24 -14.65 -3.18 3.68
CA LEU A 24 -14.29 -1.76 3.69
C LEU A 24 -13.31 -1.42 2.56
N PRO A 25 -13.36 -0.18 2.02
CA PRO A 25 -12.34 0.30 1.09
C PRO A 25 -10.93 0.20 1.66
N VAL A 26 -9.97 -0.13 0.80
CA VAL A 26 -8.54 -0.05 1.14
C VAL A 26 -8.15 1.42 1.26
N GLN A 27 -7.64 1.76 2.43
CA GLN A 27 -7.01 3.03 2.75
C GLN A 27 -5.51 2.79 2.99
N VAL A 28 -4.76 3.75 3.53
CA VAL A 28 -3.36 3.50 3.94
C VAL A 28 -3.30 2.18 4.72
N HIS A 29 -2.46 1.28 4.22
CA HIS A 29 -2.25 -0.05 4.75
C HIS A 29 -0.93 -0.08 5.52
N PRO A 30 -0.76 -1.00 6.51
CA PRO A 30 0.53 -1.21 7.17
C PRO A 30 1.71 -1.44 6.20
N GLY A 31 1.39 -1.97 5.02
CA GLY A 31 2.33 -2.24 3.94
C GLY A 31 2.92 -0.99 3.30
N ASP A 32 2.15 0.09 3.13
CA ASP A 32 2.66 1.37 2.64
C ASP A 32 3.76 1.90 3.58
N LEU A 33 3.46 1.88 4.89
CA LEU A 33 4.37 2.33 5.94
C LEU A 33 5.59 1.40 6.04
N GLY A 34 5.33 0.09 5.96
CA GLY A 34 6.35 -0.95 5.96
C GLY A 34 7.31 -0.82 4.78
N TRP A 35 6.81 -0.51 3.59
CA TRP A 35 7.65 -0.26 2.42
C TRP A 35 8.50 1.00 2.61
N TYR A 36 7.90 2.09 3.10
CA TYR A 36 8.60 3.36 3.33
C TYR A 36 9.68 3.28 4.43
N GLN A 37 9.54 2.37 5.39
CA GLN A 37 10.55 2.07 6.42
C GLN A 37 11.95 1.76 5.85
N ARG A 38 12.07 1.41 4.57
CA ARG A 38 13.35 1.28 3.86
C ARG A 38 14.25 2.53 3.94
N PHE A 39 13.67 3.70 4.20
CA PHE A 39 14.40 4.96 4.44
C PHE A 39 14.75 5.22 5.91
N GLY A 40 14.37 4.30 6.81
CA GLY A 40 14.63 4.35 8.24
C GLY A 40 13.45 4.88 9.07
N SER A 41 13.39 4.46 10.34
CA SER A 41 12.27 4.77 11.25
C SER A 41 12.04 6.26 11.45
N GLN A 42 13.10 7.06 11.52
CA GLN A 42 12.96 8.50 11.70
C GLN A 42 12.34 9.18 10.46
N ALA A 43 12.68 8.70 9.26
CA ALA A 43 12.09 9.21 8.03
C ALA A 43 10.61 8.83 7.95
N LEU A 44 10.26 7.58 8.28
CA LEU A 44 8.86 7.14 8.33
C LEU A 44 8.05 7.97 9.34
N ALA A 45 8.54 8.12 10.58
CA ALA A 45 7.84 8.90 11.59
C ALA A 45 7.61 10.36 11.16
N SER A 46 8.60 10.98 10.50
CA SER A 46 8.49 12.35 9.99
C SER A 46 7.51 12.50 8.82
N ALA A 47 7.29 11.43 8.05
CA ALA A 47 6.34 11.38 6.95
C ALA A 47 4.88 11.18 7.42
N LEU A 48 4.66 10.87 8.70
CA LEU A 48 3.33 10.62 9.25
C LEU A 48 2.72 11.87 9.88
N ARG A 49 1.39 11.94 9.83
CA ARG A 49 0.53 12.86 10.56
C ARG A 49 -0.52 12.05 11.29
N VAL A 50 -0.68 12.28 12.59
CA VAL A 50 -1.61 11.52 13.43
C VAL A 50 -2.62 12.48 14.05
N TRP A 51 -3.90 12.16 13.91
CA TRP A 51 -4.98 12.83 14.62
C TRP A 51 -5.54 11.89 15.66
N THR A 52 -5.78 12.43 16.85
CA THR A 52 -6.33 11.67 17.97
C THR A 52 -7.69 12.21 18.37
N ARG A 53 -8.56 11.32 18.82
CA ARG A 53 -9.86 11.63 19.41
C ARG A 53 -9.96 10.87 20.71
N ASP A 54 -10.24 11.58 21.81
CA ASP A 54 -10.41 10.99 23.15
C ASP A 54 -9.23 10.10 23.61
N GLY A 55 -8.02 10.45 23.16
CA GLY A 55 -6.78 9.74 23.49
C GLY A 55 -6.43 8.57 22.56
N GLU A 56 -7.30 8.24 21.60
CA GLU A 56 -7.08 7.17 20.63
C GLU A 56 -6.67 7.73 19.26
N ILE A 57 -5.93 6.96 18.48
CA ILE A 57 -5.60 7.31 17.09
C ILE A 57 -6.88 7.21 16.27
N ALA A 58 -7.32 8.33 15.69
CA ALA A 58 -8.55 8.43 14.92
C ALA A 58 -8.31 8.55 13.41
N ALA A 59 -7.17 9.15 13.01
CA ALA A 59 -6.73 9.21 11.62
C ALA A 59 -5.20 9.19 11.53
N VAL A 60 -4.70 8.64 10.42
CA VAL A 60 -3.29 8.67 10.03
C VAL A 60 -3.19 9.17 8.60
N GLY A 61 -2.32 10.15 8.37
CA GLY A 61 -1.94 10.66 7.06
C GLY A 61 -0.48 10.31 6.80
N PHE A 62 -0.19 9.79 5.62
CA PHE A 62 1.15 9.40 5.19
C PHE A 62 1.55 10.21 3.95
N LEU A 63 2.58 11.04 4.09
CA LEU A 63 3.14 11.86 3.01
C LEU A 63 4.09 10.99 2.16
N ASP A 64 3.65 10.62 0.96
CA ASP A 64 4.29 9.64 0.09
C ASP A 64 5.15 10.32 -0.98
N GLU A 65 6.45 10.56 -0.68
CA GLU A 65 7.58 11.12 -1.47
C GLU A 65 7.29 12.24 -2.51
N SER A 66 6.08 12.77 -2.56
CA SER A 66 5.52 13.67 -3.56
C SER A 66 4.49 14.59 -2.89
N GLU A 67 3.78 15.38 -3.69
CA GLU A 67 2.71 16.28 -3.23
C GLU A 67 1.41 15.49 -2.90
N LEU A 68 1.54 14.29 -2.34
CA LEU A 68 0.46 13.35 -2.00
C LEU A 68 0.47 13.03 -0.51
N ILE A 69 -0.70 13.12 0.11
CA ILE A 69 -0.96 12.49 1.41
C ILE A 69 -2.00 11.38 1.24
N ARG A 70 -1.65 10.18 1.70
CA ARG A 70 -2.58 9.06 1.78
C ARG A 70 -3.21 9.03 3.16
N MET A 71 -4.53 8.87 3.23
CA MET A 71 -5.28 8.94 4.48
C MET A 71 -5.81 7.57 4.88
N ALA A 72 -5.80 7.30 6.18
CA ALA A 72 -6.59 6.27 6.81
C ALA A 72 -7.34 6.82 8.02
N ILE A 73 -8.63 6.48 8.13
CA ILE A 73 -9.53 6.86 9.20
C ILE A 73 -9.97 5.60 9.94
N SER A 74 -10.01 5.67 11.27
CA SER A 74 -10.61 4.60 12.08
C SER A 74 -12.06 4.39 11.66
N PRO A 75 -12.51 3.14 11.39
CA PRO A 75 -13.91 2.86 11.06
C PRO A 75 -14.90 3.38 12.10
N ASP A 76 -14.47 3.49 13.35
CA ASP A 76 -15.32 3.95 14.46
C ASP A 76 -15.47 5.49 14.47
N HIS A 77 -14.63 6.21 13.71
CA HIS A 77 -14.66 7.66 13.52
C HIS A 77 -14.98 8.08 12.07
N ALA A 78 -15.45 7.15 11.22
CA ALA A 78 -15.68 7.42 9.80
C ALA A 78 -16.76 8.49 9.51
N SER A 79 -17.63 8.76 10.49
CA SER A 79 -18.70 9.77 10.45
C SER A 79 -18.48 10.91 11.45
N ASP A 80 -17.26 11.07 11.98
CA ASP A 80 -16.94 12.17 12.90
C ASP A 80 -16.67 13.46 12.11
N GLU A 81 -17.66 14.34 12.07
CA GLU A 81 -17.60 15.66 11.40
C GLU A 81 -16.47 16.54 11.96
N THR A 82 -16.27 16.54 13.29
CA THR A 82 -15.23 17.35 13.93
C THR A 82 -13.83 16.86 13.54
N LEU A 83 -13.63 15.55 13.45
CA LEU A 83 -12.38 14.98 12.93
C LEU A 83 -12.17 15.37 11.47
N ALA A 84 -13.19 15.26 10.61
CA ALA A 84 -13.10 15.61 9.20
C ALA A 84 -12.73 17.10 8.99
N GLU A 85 -13.39 18.01 9.72
CA GLU A 85 -13.08 19.44 9.70
C GLU A 85 -11.64 19.73 10.15
N ALA A 86 -11.18 19.07 11.22
CA ALA A 86 -9.82 19.23 11.71
C ALA A 86 -8.78 18.74 10.70
N VAL A 87 -9.01 17.58 10.07
CA VAL A 87 -8.14 17.04 9.02
C VAL A 87 -8.05 18.00 7.84
N VAL A 88 -9.18 18.45 7.29
CA VAL A 88 -9.19 19.37 6.13
C VAL A 88 -8.56 20.71 6.48
N THR A 89 -8.81 21.25 7.67
CA THR A 89 -8.13 22.48 8.14
C THR A 89 -6.61 22.30 8.18
N ASP A 90 -6.12 21.19 8.72
CA ASP A 90 -4.69 20.89 8.77
C ASP A 90 -4.08 20.71 7.37
N LEU A 91 -4.80 20.08 6.44
CA LEU A 91 -4.39 19.94 5.03
C LEU A 91 -4.21 21.31 4.35
N GLU A 92 -5.15 22.24 4.57
CA GLU A 92 -5.16 23.53 3.87
C GLU A 92 -4.26 24.59 4.52
N THR A 93 -3.96 24.45 5.82
CA THR A 93 -3.18 25.43 6.57
C THR A 93 -1.79 24.89 6.90
N THR A 94 -1.71 23.89 7.78
CA THR A 94 -0.44 23.35 8.30
C THR A 94 0.36 22.61 7.24
N LEU A 95 -0.30 21.90 6.33
CA LEU A 95 0.35 21.08 5.30
C LEU A 95 0.37 21.77 3.93
N SER A 96 0.02 23.06 3.86
CA SER A 96 -0.14 23.77 2.60
C SER A 96 1.11 23.77 1.72
N ASP A 97 2.30 23.82 2.33
CA ASP A 97 3.57 23.81 1.59
C ASP A 97 3.91 22.41 1.04
N LEU A 98 3.37 21.35 1.66
CA LEU A 98 3.57 19.95 1.25
C LEU A 98 2.50 19.51 0.25
N LEU A 99 1.34 20.17 0.25
CA LEU A 99 0.21 19.92 -0.63
C LEU A 99 -0.17 21.23 -1.35
N PRO A 100 0.69 21.77 -2.22
CA PRO A 100 0.46 23.08 -2.84
C PRO A 100 -0.80 23.10 -3.72
N PRO A 101 -1.46 24.28 -3.87
CA PRO A 101 -2.58 24.44 -4.79
C PRO A 101 -2.25 24.00 -6.23
N GLY A 102 -3.17 23.29 -6.87
CA GLY A 102 -3.05 22.79 -8.25
C GLY A 102 -2.26 21.49 -8.43
N THR A 103 -1.49 21.04 -7.44
CA THR A 103 -0.76 19.75 -7.54
C THR A 103 -0.85 18.88 -6.28
N GLY A 104 -1.27 19.42 -5.14
CA GLY A 104 -1.49 18.65 -3.91
C GLY A 104 -2.63 17.63 -4.06
N ILE A 105 -2.36 16.38 -3.71
CA ILE A 105 -3.31 15.25 -3.79
C ILE A 105 -3.57 14.68 -2.39
N VAL A 106 -4.81 14.29 -2.14
CA VAL A 106 -5.25 13.56 -0.95
C VAL A 106 -5.90 12.24 -1.40
N GLU A 107 -5.26 11.11 -1.13
CA GLU A 107 -5.90 9.79 -1.26
C GLU A 107 -6.78 9.56 -0.02
N ALA A 108 -8.09 9.79 -0.15
CA ALA A 108 -9.09 9.59 0.90
C ALA A 108 -10.17 8.60 0.46
N ARG A 109 -9.83 7.31 0.41
CA ARG A 109 -10.71 6.23 -0.07
C ARG A 109 -11.76 5.78 0.95
N PHE A 110 -11.63 6.18 2.20
CA PHE A 110 -12.53 5.85 3.30
C PHE A 110 -12.82 7.08 4.17
N GLY A 111 -13.93 7.05 4.90
CA GLY A 111 -14.44 8.17 5.69
C GLY A 111 -15.33 9.09 4.87
N ALA A 112 -16.64 8.81 4.87
CA ALA A 112 -17.62 9.58 4.11
C ALA A 112 -17.58 11.08 4.47
N GLU A 113 -17.33 11.39 5.74
CA GLU A 113 -17.33 12.76 6.21
C GLU A 113 -16.07 13.55 5.88
N LEU A 114 -14.93 12.86 5.77
CA LEU A 114 -13.73 13.44 5.20
C LEU A 114 -13.94 13.78 3.72
N GLN A 115 -14.49 12.85 2.95
CA GLN A 115 -14.79 13.06 1.52
C GLN A 115 -15.80 14.19 1.29
N HIS A 116 -16.84 14.26 2.13
CA HIS A 116 -17.82 15.34 2.10
C HIS A 116 -17.15 16.69 2.37
N THR A 117 -16.36 16.79 3.44
CA THR A 117 -15.67 18.03 3.83
C THR A 117 -14.66 18.48 2.78
N LEU A 118 -13.88 17.56 2.18
CA LEU A 118 -12.98 17.87 1.05
C LEU A 118 -13.76 18.46 -0.15
N THR A 119 -14.92 17.88 -0.46
CA THR A 119 -15.78 18.38 -1.54
C THR A 119 -16.33 19.78 -1.24
N GLN A 120 -16.75 20.06 0.01
CA GLN A 120 -17.17 21.41 0.43
C GLN A 120 -16.04 22.43 0.35
N ALA A 121 -14.81 21.99 0.67
CA ALA A 121 -13.59 22.78 0.51
C ALA A 121 -13.13 22.94 -0.95
N ARG A 122 -13.90 22.42 -1.92
CA ARG A 122 -13.67 22.50 -3.37
C ARG A 122 -12.45 21.71 -3.86
N TRP A 123 -12.01 20.71 -3.11
CA TRP A 123 -11.14 19.68 -3.66
C TRP A 123 -11.88 18.91 -4.75
N THR A 124 -11.20 18.60 -5.84
CA THR A 124 -11.82 18.00 -7.03
C THR A 124 -11.30 16.59 -7.27
N PRO A 125 -12.08 15.69 -7.90
CA PRO A 125 -11.60 14.35 -8.18
C PRO A 125 -10.40 14.35 -9.13
N ASP A 126 -9.32 13.69 -8.73
CA ASP A 126 -8.10 13.49 -9.52
C ASP A 126 -8.20 12.26 -10.45
N GLU A 127 -7.07 11.67 -10.87
CA GLU A 127 -7.05 10.53 -11.77
C GLU A 127 -7.70 9.27 -11.15
N PRO A 128 -8.35 8.44 -11.98
CA PRO A 128 -9.00 7.24 -11.47
C PRO A 128 -8.00 6.11 -11.22
N TRP A 129 -8.24 5.39 -10.13
CA TRP A 129 -7.54 4.18 -9.74
C TRP A 129 -8.50 2.99 -9.74
N THR A 130 -8.09 1.89 -10.36
CA THR A 130 -8.85 0.64 -10.30
C THR A 130 -8.42 -0.17 -9.08
N VAL A 131 -9.37 -0.45 -8.19
CA VAL A 131 -9.15 -1.36 -7.05
C VAL A 131 -9.52 -2.78 -7.48
N LEU A 132 -8.61 -3.72 -7.24
CA LEU A 132 -8.84 -5.15 -7.47
C LEU A 132 -8.72 -5.92 -6.16
N HIS A 133 -9.58 -6.92 -6.02
CA HIS A 133 -9.73 -7.72 -4.81
C HIS A 133 -9.83 -9.21 -5.15
N ARG A 134 -9.27 -10.06 -4.30
CA ARG A 134 -9.51 -11.50 -4.33
C ARG A 134 -9.65 -12.05 -2.92
N ALA A 135 -10.74 -12.77 -2.67
CA ALA A 135 -10.91 -13.54 -1.44
C ALA A 135 -9.91 -14.71 -1.38
N LEU A 136 -9.37 -14.97 -0.19
CA LEU A 136 -8.40 -16.04 0.06
C LEU A 136 -8.98 -17.21 0.87
N SER A 137 -10.31 -17.21 1.08
CA SER A 137 -11.03 -18.37 1.62
C SER A 137 -10.90 -19.60 0.71
N ASP A 138 -10.89 -19.38 -0.60
CA ASP A 138 -10.73 -20.42 -1.61
C ASP A 138 -9.25 -20.75 -1.88
N SER A 139 -9.00 -21.91 -2.49
CA SER A 139 -7.66 -22.28 -2.94
C SER A 139 -7.16 -21.33 -4.03
N VAL A 140 -5.89 -20.93 -3.95
CA VAL A 140 -5.22 -20.18 -5.01
C VAL A 140 -4.69 -21.16 -6.06
N PRO A 141 -4.94 -20.95 -7.37
CA PRO A 141 -4.39 -21.78 -8.44
C PRO A 141 -2.87 -21.93 -8.34
N PRO A 142 -2.32 -23.12 -8.63
CA PRO A 142 -0.88 -23.32 -8.64
C PRO A 142 -0.21 -22.52 -9.78
N THR A 143 1.06 -22.20 -9.58
CA THR A 143 1.93 -21.50 -10.53
C THR A 143 2.97 -22.45 -11.12
N SER A 144 3.54 -22.09 -12.26
CA SER A 144 4.75 -22.74 -12.80
C SER A 144 6.02 -22.15 -12.22
N LEU A 145 5.97 -20.89 -11.76
CA LEU A 145 7.05 -20.24 -11.04
C LEU A 145 7.35 -20.92 -9.71
N ARG A 146 8.64 -21.02 -9.41
CA ARG A 146 9.18 -21.38 -8.10
C ARG A 146 9.39 -20.10 -7.30
N PHE A 147 8.71 -19.97 -6.17
CA PHE A 147 8.81 -18.81 -5.31
C PHE A 147 9.80 -19.03 -4.18
N GLU A 148 10.64 -18.03 -3.93
CA GLU A 148 11.50 -17.96 -2.75
C GLU A 148 11.21 -16.68 -1.97
N THR A 149 11.19 -16.81 -0.64
CA THR A 149 11.23 -15.65 0.25
C THR A 149 12.65 -15.11 0.27
N VAL A 150 12.77 -13.80 0.11
CA VAL A 150 14.06 -13.12 0.16
C VAL A 150 14.59 -13.16 1.59
N GLU A 151 15.75 -13.77 1.74
CA GLU A 151 16.59 -13.72 2.93
C GLU A 151 17.80 -12.81 2.67
N ALA A 152 18.61 -12.55 3.69
CA ALA A 152 19.73 -11.60 3.61
C ALA A 152 20.77 -11.94 2.52
N ASP A 153 20.94 -13.21 2.17
CA ASP A 153 21.84 -13.71 1.12
C ASP A 153 21.20 -13.76 -0.28
N GLY A 154 19.86 -13.68 -0.39
CA GLY A 154 19.09 -13.76 -1.63
C GLY A 154 18.58 -12.42 -2.19
N ILE A 155 18.95 -11.29 -1.58
CA ILE A 155 18.41 -9.96 -1.94
C ILE A 155 18.84 -9.47 -3.34
N ALA A 156 19.92 -10.00 -3.91
CA ALA A 156 20.46 -9.53 -5.19
C ALA A 156 19.45 -9.69 -6.36
N ASP A 157 18.78 -10.84 -6.46
CA ASP A 157 17.79 -11.09 -7.51
C ASP A 157 16.58 -10.17 -7.37
N ARG A 158 16.12 -9.96 -6.13
CA ARG A 158 15.04 -9.02 -5.80
C ARG A 158 15.37 -7.59 -6.24
N ILE A 159 16.59 -7.11 -6.04
CA ILE A 159 17.06 -5.78 -6.47
C ILE A 159 17.17 -5.72 -7.99
N SER A 160 17.69 -6.78 -8.63
CA SER A 160 17.82 -6.86 -10.08
C SER A 160 16.46 -6.74 -10.76
N VAL A 161 15.49 -7.53 -10.31
CA VAL A 161 14.12 -7.48 -10.83
C VAL A 161 13.47 -6.13 -10.55
N GLU A 162 13.60 -5.56 -9.34
CA GLU A 162 13.05 -4.23 -9.02
C GLU A 162 13.54 -3.18 -10.01
N SER A 163 14.86 -3.12 -10.18
CA SER A 163 15.53 -2.08 -10.96
C SER A 163 15.14 -2.17 -12.44
N ALA A 164 14.96 -3.39 -12.95
CA ALA A 164 14.49 -3.63 -14.31
C ALA A 164 12.99 -3.38 -14.48
N ALA A 165 12.19 -3.62 -13.43
CA ALA A 165 10.75 -3.45 -13.48
C ALA A 165 10.33 -1.97 -13.34
N PHE A 166 11.02 -1.23 -12.47
CA PHE A 166 10.68 0.12 -12.05
C PHE A 166 11.88 1.06 -12.26
N PRO A 167 11.90 1.85 -13.35
CA PRO A 167 12.91 2.90 -13.52
C PRO A 167 12.93 3.85 -12.32
N GLY A 168 14.10 4.06 -11.73
CA GLY A 168 14.25 4.89 -10.52
C GLY A 168 14.01 4.15 -9.19
N ALA A 169 13.87 2.82 -9.22
CA ALA A 169 13.78 2.01 -8.01
C ALA A 169 14.87 2.36 -6.98
N SER A 170 14.46 2.47 -5.72
CA SER A 170 15.33 2.88 -4.62
C SER A 170 15.84 1.71 -3.77
N LEU A 171 15.41 0.48 -4.05
CA LEU A 171 15.72 -0.68 -3.21
C LEU A 171 17.20 -1.09 -3.32
N THR A 172 17.89 -1.13 -2.18
CA THR A 172 19.25 -1.69 -2.03
C THR A 172 19.23 -2.75 -0.92
N ALA A 173 20.33 -3.48 -0.73
CA ALA A 173 20.42 -4.49 0.32
C ALA A 173 20.29 -3.84 1.72
N GLU A 174 20.91 -2.68 1.92
CA GLU A 174 20.85 -1.93 3.18
C GLU A 174 19.44 -1.40 3.44
N ARG A 175 18.77 -0.85 2.41
CA ARG A 175 17.39 -0.37 2.51
C ARG A 175 16.41 -1.51 2.77
N TRP A 176 16.63 -2.68 2.15
CA TRP A 176 15.85 -3.87 2.47
C TRP A 176 16.06 -4.32 3.92
N GLN A 177 17.28 -4.29 4.46
CA GLN A 177 17.53 -4.62 5.86
C GLN A 177 16.79 -3.67 6.82
N LEU A 178 16.81 -2.35 6.55
CA LEU A 178 16.06 -1.36 7.33
C LEU A 178 14.55 -1.63 7.30
N MET A 179 14.02 -1.93 6.11
CA MET A 179 12.63 -2.30 5.90
C MET A 179 12.27 -3.59 6.65
N ALA A 180 13.09 -4.63 6.51
CA ALA A 180 12.87 -5.96 7.07
C ALA A 180 12.99 -5.99 8.60
N ALA A 181 13.75 -5.06 9.19
CA ALA A 181 13.82 -4.86 10.63
C ALA A 181 12.59 -4.11 11.21
N GLY A 182 11.74 -3.53 10.36
CA GLY A 182 10.57 -2.75 10.76
C GLY A 182 9.41 -3.59 11.29
N HIS A 183 8.55 -2.96 12.10
CA HIS A 183 7.39 -3.60 12.73
C HIS A 183 6.42 -4.21 11.70
N ALA A 184 6.10 -3.48 10.64
CA ALA A 184 5.21 -3.97 9.57
C ALA A 184 5.75 -5.22 8.86
N TYR A 185 7.07 -5.41 8.77
CA TYR A 185 7.66 -6.56 8.07
C TYR A 185 7.46 -7.88 8.82
N GLN A 186 7.14 -7.84 10.12
CA GLN A 186 6.74 -9.04 10.87
C GLN A 186 5.54 -9.73 10.21
N GLN A 187 4.68 -8.95 9.55
CA GLN A 187 3.52 -9.41 8.77
C GLN A 187 3.74 -9.27 7.26
N ALA A 188 4.99 -9.36 6.77
CA ALA A 188 5.31 -9.24 5.36
C ALA A 188 6.33 -10.27 4.88
N ARG A 189 6.39 -10.50 3.56
CA ARG A 189 7.44 -11.31 2.92
C ARG A 189 7.81 -10.69 1.58
N CYS A 190 9.11 -10.48 1.33
CA CYS A 190 9.60 -10.23 -0.02
C CYS A 190 9.72 -11.56 -0.76
N LEU A 191 9.24 -11.62 -2.00
CA LEU A 191 9.22 -12.82 -2.84
C LEU A 191 9.94 -12.56 -4.16
N VAL A 192 10.68 -13.56 -4.64
CA VAL A 192 11.18 -13.65 -6.01
C VAL A 192 10.59 -14.88 -6.66
N GLY A 193 10.07 -14.72 -7.88
CA GLY A 193 9.60 -15.81 -8.73
C GLY A 193 10.67 -16.20 -9.74
N TYR A 194 11.00 -17.48 -9.76
CA TYR A 194 11.96 -18.07 -10.69
C TYR A 194 11.25 -18.94 -11.72
N SER A 195 11.58 -18.76 -13.00
CA SER A 195 11.10 -19.63 -14.08
C SER A 195 11.74 -21.02 -14.01
N THR A 196 11.26 -21.95 -14.83
CA THR A 196 11.70 -23.36 -14.85
C THR A 196 13.19 -23.53 -15.22
N ASP A 197 13.77 -22.56 -15.92
CA ASP A 197 15.19 -22.49 -16.25
C ASP A 197 16.06 -21.82 -15.16
N GLY A 198 15.43 -21.36 -14.08
CA GLY A 198 16.09 -20.75 -12.92
C GLY A 198 16.30 -19.23 -13.02
N ALA A 199 15.79 -18.55 -14.03
CA ALA A 199 15.89 -17.09 -14.11
C ALA A 199 14.94 -16.39 -13.12
N ALA A 200 15.41 -15.33 -12.45
CA ALA A 200 14.57 -14.46 -11.62
C ALA A 200 13.72 -13.54 -12.51
N VAL A 201 12.44 -13.85 -12.67
CA VAL A 201 11.58 -13.18 -13.67
C VAL A 201 10.67 -12.12 -13.06
N GLY A 202 10.35 -12.24 -11.77
CA GLY A 202 9.41 -11.36 -11.09
C GLY A 202 9.72 -11.23 -9.60
N ALA A 203 9.32 -10.11 -9.02
CA ALA A 203 9.51 -9.84 -7.61
C ALA A 203 8.35 -9.05 -7.03
N THR A 204 8.06 -9.29 -5.77
CA THR A 204 7.04 -8.52 -5.04
C THR A 204 7.27 -8.53 -3.55
N THR A 205 6.60 -7.64 -2.82
CA THR A 205 6.41 -7.78 -1.37
C THR A 205 4.94 -7.99 -1.09
N VAL A 206 4.63 -9.00 -0.27
CA VAL A 206 3.30 -9.19 0.29
C VAL A 206 3.24 -8.60 1.69
N TRP A 207 2.16 -7.88 2.00
CA TRP A 207 1.94 -7.26 3.31
C TRP A 207 0.58 -7.67 3.84
N SER A 208 0.53 -8.25 5.03
CA SER A 208 -0.70 -8.61 5.74
C SER A 208 -1.02 -7.59 6.82
N ALA A 209 -2.29 -7.23 6.98
CA ALA A 209 -2.76 -6.48 8.16
C ALA A 209 -3.01 -7.38 9.39
N GLY A 210 -2.70 -8.67 9.30
CA GLY A 210 -2.89 -9.68 10.34
C GLY A 210 -3.91 -10.76 9.96
N HIS A 211 -4.04 -11.76 10.82
CA HIS A 211 -4.90 -12.91 10.58
C HIS A 211 -6.38 -12.50 10.38
N GLY A 212 -6.99 -13.00 9.32
CA GLY A 212 -8.39 -12.74 8.96
C GLY A 212 -8.65 -11.33 8.45
N ARG A 213 -7.60 -10.57 8.12
CA ARG A 213 -7.69 -9.22 7.56
C ARG A 213 -7.14 -9.17 6.12
N PRO A 214 -7.56 -8.18 5.32
CA PRO A 214 -7.01 -7.98 3.99
C PRO A 214 -5.50 -7.76 4.03
N GLY A 215 -4.80 -8.29 3.02
CA GLY A 215 -3.42 -7.91 2.71
C GLY A 215 -3.34 -7.18 1.37
N ILE A 216 -2.14 -6.72 1.03
CA ILE A 216 -1.82 -6.08 -0.25
C ILE A 216 -0.58 -6.67 -0.89
N ILE A 217 -0.45 -6.46 -2.20
CA ILE A 217 0.72 -6.86 -3.01
C ILE A 217 1.34 -5.60 -3.59
N GLU A 218 2.48 -5.18 -3.05
CA GLU A 218 3.21 -4.05 -3.60
C GLU A 218 4.65 -3.92 -3.06
N PRO A 219 5.59 -3.42 -3.88
CA PRO A 219 5.46 -3.34 -5.34
C PRO A 219 5.36 -4.75 -5.96
N LEU A 220 4.79 -4.88 -7.17
CA LEU A 220 4.86 -6.12 -7.98
C LEU A 220 5.42 -5.79 -9.35
N GLY A 221 6.58 -6.36 -9.65
CA GLY A 221 7.32 -6.10 -10.88
C GLY A 221 7.71 -7.38 -11.60
N VAL A 222 7.68 -7.34 -12.93
CA VAL A 222 8.29 -8.34 -13.81
C VAL A 222 9.49 -7.69 -14.49
N HIS A 223 10.61 -8.39 -14.47
CA HIS A 223 11.85 -7.98 -15.12
C HIS A 223 11.60 -7.69 -16.62
N GLY A 224 12.16 -6.60 -17.14
CA GLY A 224 11.89 -6.11 -18.50
C GLY A 224 12.00 -7.18 -19.59
N ASP A 225 13.09 -7.96 -19.55
CA ASP A 225 13.40 -9.02 -20.52
C ASP A 225 12.45 -10.23 -20.47
N HIS A 226 11.63 -10.34 -19.43
CA HIS A 226 10.73 -11.47 -19.21
C HIS A 226 9.25 -11.10 -19.33
N ARG A 227 8.93 -9.85 -19.69
CA ARG A 227 7.55 -9.39 -19.92
C ARG A 227 6.90 -10.10 -21.11
N GLY A 228 5.57 -10.16 -21.11
CA GLY A 228 4.79 -10.81 -22.18
C GLY A 228 4.62 -12.33 -22.07
N HIS A 229 5.19 -12.97 -21.03
CA HIS A 229 5.13 -14.43 -20.82
C HIS A 229 4.09 -14.86 -19.76
N GLY A 230 3.27 -13.95 -19.26
CA GLY A 230 2.28 -14.25 -18.21
C GLY A 230 2.83 -14.24 -16.78
N TYR A 231 4.12 -13.99 -16.57
CA TYR A 231 4.72 -14.01 -15.23
C TYR A 231 4.12 -12.99 -14.25
N GLY A 232 3.57 -11.87 -14.71
CA GLY A 232 2.87 -10.94 -13.81
C GLY A 232 1.66 -11.59 -13.15
N THR A 233 0.91 -12.39 -13.91
CA THR A 233 -0.23 -13.16 -13.42
C THR A 233 0.22 -14.22 -12.43
N GLU A 234 1.29 -14.96 -12.75
CA GLU A 234 1.84 -15.97 -11.85
C GLU A 234 2.39 -15.36 -10.56
N MET A 235 3.08 -14.22 -10.63
CA MET A 235 3.54 -13.48 -9.46
C MET A 235 2.38 -13.06 -8.55
N ALA A 236 1.28 -12.55 -9.11
CA ALA A 236 0.09 -12.19 -8.33
C ALA A 236 -0.56 -13.42 -7.65
N LEU A 237 -0.59 -14.57 -8.33
CA LEU A 237 -1.07 -15.84 -7.74
C LEU A 237 -0.13 -16.35 -6.63
N GLY A 238 1.18 -16.33 -6.83
CA GLY A 238 2.15 -16.71 -5.80
C GLY A 238 2.07 -15.81 -4.57
N ALA A 239 1.91 -14.50 -4.79
CA ALA A 239 1.70 -13.52 -3.73
C ALA A 239 0.39 -13.77 -2.96
N ALA A 240 -0.72 -14.02 -3.67
CA ALA A 240 -1.99 -14.40 -3.05
C ALA A 240 -1.87 -15.68 -2.20
N SER A 241 -1.12 -16.68 -2.70
CA SER A 241 -0.85 -17.92 -1.95
C SER A 241 -0.02 -17.67 -0.69
N ALA A 242 0.96 -16.77 -0.75
CA ALA A 242 1.75 -16.37 0.42
C ALA A 242 0.91 -15.62 1.46
N LEU A 243 0.08 -14.65 1.05
CA LEU A 243 -0.84 -13.96 1.95
C LEU A 243 -1.82 -14.94 2.62
N ARG A 244 -2.33 -15.90 1.85
CA ARG A 244 -3.21 -16.95 2.39
C ARG A 244 -2.51 -17.81 3.43
N SER A 245 -1.25 -18.19 3.22
CA SER A 245 -0.50 -18.99 4.20
C SER A 245 -0.16 -18.19 5.47
N MET A 246 -0.07 -16.86 5.35
CA MET A 246 0.03 -15.92 6.48
C MET A 246 -1.31 -15.68 7.19
N GLY A 247 -2.42 -16.23 6.67
CA GLY A 247 -3.75 -16.13 7.26
C GLY A 247 -4.53 -14.87 6.88
N ALA A 248 -4.14 -14.14 5.83
CA ALA A 248 -4.93 -13.02 5.31
C ALA A 248 -6.28 -13.50 4.77
N SER A 249 -7.34 -12.70 4.91
CA SER A 249 -8.69 -13.02 4.43
C SER A 249 -8.89 -12.75 2.95
N SER A 250 -8.24 -11.71 2.44
CA SER A 250 -8.25 -11.31 1.04
C SER A 250 -6.92 -10.66 0.65
N VAL A 251 -6.77 -10.41 -0.64
CA VAL A 251 -5.69 -9.60 -1.19
C VAL A 251 -6.26 -8.48 -2.05
N ASN A 252 -5.73 -7.28 -1.85
CA ASN A 252 -6.08 -6.10 -2.62
C ASN A 252 -4.88 -5.51 -3.36
N VAL A 253 -5.18 -4.79 -4.44
CA VAL A 253 -4.23 -3.90 -5.10
C VAL A 253 -4.99 -2.72 -5.70
N ALA A 254 -4.38 -1.54 -5.66
CA ALA A 254 -4.84 -0.38 -6.40
C ALA A 254 -3.76 -0.01 -7.43
N THR A 255 -4.18 0.29 -8.66
CA THR A 255 -3.27 0.76 -9.70
C THR A 255 -3.99 1.84 -10.53
N PRO A 256 -3.27 2.82 -11.13
CA PRO A 256 -3.93 3.80 -11.98
C PRO A 256 -4.74 3.09 -13.05
N SER A 257 -5.99 3.51 -13.27
CA SER A 257 -6.86 2.89 -14.27
C SER A 257 -6.28 2.96 -15.68
N SER A 258 -5.42 3.96 -15.94
CA SER A 258 -4.66 4.11 -17.18
C SER A 258 -3.65 2.97 -17.40
N ASN A 259 -3.20 2.29 -16.34
CA ASN A 259 -2.33 1.11 -16.41
C ASN A 259 -3.12 -0.16 -16.75
N THR A 260 -3.71 -0.16 -17.95
CA THR A 260 -4.55 -1.23 -18.46
C THR A 260 -3.85 -2.59 -18.49
N ALA A 261 -2.51 -2.62 -18.64
CA ALA A 261 -1.72 -3.83 -18.58
C ALA A 261 -1.68 -4.45 -17.16
N ALA A 262 -1.48 -3.63 -16.12
CA ALA A 262 -1.53 -4.09 -14.74
C ALA A 262 -2.95 -4.56 -14.36
N VAL A 263 -3.98 -3.79 -14.71
CA VAL A 263 -5.39 -4.18 -14.48
C VAL A 263 -5.71 -5.52 -15.14
N ALA A 264 -5.32 -5.72 -16.40
CA ALA A 264 -5.52 -6.99 -17.10
C ALA A 264 -4.76 -8.16 -16.44
N THR A 265 -3.55 -7.90 -15.95
CA THR A 265 -2.72 -8.89 -15.24
C THR A 265 -3.41 -9.38 -13.96
N TYR A 266 -3.89 -8.47 -13.11
CA TYR A 266 -4.58 -8.83 -11.88
C TYR A 266 -5.92 -9.53 -12.13
N ARG A 267 -6.68 -9.10 -13.15
CA ARG A 267 -7.90 -9.80 -13.58
C ARG A 267 -7.60 -11.22 -14.07
N ALA A 268 -6.53 -11.41 -14.84
CA ALA A 268 -6.09 -12.74 -15.27
C ALA A 268 -5.66 -13.62 -14.08
N ALA A 269 -5.21 -13.01 -12.98
CA ALA A 269 -4.92 -13.69 -11.71
C ALA A 269 -6.18 -13.96 -10.88
N GLY A 270 -7.39 -13.73 -11.43
CA GLY A 270 -8.66 -13.98 -10.74
C GLY A 270 -9.00 -12.96 -9.68
N MET A 271 -8.52 -11.72 -9.80
CA MET A 271 -8.96 -10.60 -8.96
C MET A 271 -10.14 -9.89 -9.61
N ASP A 272 -11.20 -9.69 -8.82
CA ASP A 272 -12.38 -8.93 -9.21
C ASP A 272 -12.11 -7.43 -9.10
N SER A 273 -12.63 -6.67 -10.06
CA SER A 273 -12.54 -5.21 -10.03
C SER A 273 -13.69 -4.66 -9.18
N LEU A 274 -13.35 -3.86 -8.15
CA LEU A 274 -14.34 -3.23 -7.28
C LEU A 274 -14.85 -1.87 -7.81
N GLY A 275 -14.36 -1.46 -8.99
CA GLY A 275 -14.66 -0.17 -9.60
C GLY A 275 -13.48 0.80 -9.53
N GLU A 276 -13.71 2.01 -10.05
CA GLU A 276 -12.75 3.10 -9.96
C GLU A 276 -12.99 3.94 -8.71
N VAL A 277 -11.90 4.30 -8.04
CA VAL A 277 -11.87 5.33 -7.00
C VAL A 277 -11.05 6.51 -7.51
N ARG A 278 -11.25 7.69 -6.92
CA ARG A 278 -10.50 8.90 -7.27
C ARG A 278 -9.96 9.53 -5.99
N ASP A 279 -8.73 10.01 -6.09
CA ASP A 279 -8.14 10.85 -5.07
C ASP A 279 -8.68 12.28 -5.23
N PHE A 280 -8.32 13.17 -4.30
CA PHE A 280 -8.76 14.56 -4.29
C PHE A 280 -7.59 15.48 -4.63
N SER A 281 -7.72 16.27 -5.68
CA SER A 281 -6.77 17.31 -6.08
C SER A 281 -7.14 18.66 -5.47
N ARG A 282 -6.13 19.36 -4.96
CA ARG A 282 -6.25 20.69 -4.37
C ARG A 282 -6.52 21.72 -5.46
N PRO A 283 -7.56 22.57 -5.31
CA PRO A 283 -7.91 23.58 -6.31
C PRO A 283 -6.87 24.70 -6.44
#